data_AF-A0A966UT77-F1
#
_entry.id   AF-A0A966UT77-F1
#
_cell.length_a   1.000
_cell.length_b   1.000
_cell.length_c   1.000
_cell.angle_alpha   90.00
_cell.angle_beta   90.00
_cell.angle_gamma   90.00
#
_symmetry.space_group_name_H-M   'P 1'
#
loop_
_entity.id
_entity.type
_entity.pdbx_description
1 polymer ?
#
loop_
_entity_poly.entity_id
_entity_poly.type
_entity_poly.pdbx_seq_one_letter_code
_entity_poly.pdbx_strand_id
1 'polypeptide(L)'
;MASEMIRSYAELAAINHLGGAQLPSKAAVAAITEDLLHLLFPGFYDGDHLEGKELGPAITDLLGALEKALVREIGKSLPKTGESAEAKVLAFLHRLPGVRAILKTDVEAVMTGDPAARNVEEILLAYPGVEAIA
;
A
#
# COMPACT_ATOMS: atom_id res chain seq x y z
N MET A 1 -0.16 -30.97 -23.01
CA MET A 1 -0.49 -29.75 -22.25
C MET A 1 0.69 -29.20 -21.44
N ALA A 2 1.08 -29.76 -20.28
CA ALA A 2 2.17 -29.19 -19.47
C ALA A 2 3.52 -29.11 -20.23
N SER A 3 3.89 -30.16 -20.97
CA SER A 3 5.11 -30.17 -21.78
C SER A 3 5.09 -29.20 -22.97
N GLU A 4 3.91 -28.86 -23.50
CA GLU A 4 3.75 -27.87 -24.56
C GLU A 4 3.92 -26.45 -24.01
N MET A 5 3.39 -26.19 -22.80
CA MET A 5 3.61 -24.94 -22.08
C MET A 5 5.09 -24.73 -21.74
N ILE A 6 5.77 -25.76 -21.24
CA ILE A 6 7.21 -25.66 -20.92
C ILE A 6 8.02 -25.38 -22.19
N ARG A 7 7.65 -26.01 -23.32
CA ARG A 7 8.29 -25.74 -24.60
C ARG A 7 8.05 -24.30 -25.06
N SER A 8 6.81 -23.79 -24.92
CA SER A 8 6.52 -22.40 -25.29
C SER A 8 7.30 -21.40 -24.45
N TYR A 9 7.68 -21.72 -23.20
CA TYR A 9 8.56 -20.86 -22.41
C TYR A 9 9.97 -20.71 -23.00
N ALA A 10 10.49 -21.77 -23.62
CA ALA A 10 11.78 -21.72 -24.33
C ALA A 10 11.67 -21.00 -25.68
N GLU A 11 10.54 -21.17 -26.39
CA GLU A 11 10.32 -20.60 -27.72
C GLU A 11 9.91 -19.11 -27.67
N LEU A 12 9.23 -18.67 -26.61
CA LEU A 12 8.70 -17.31 -26.41
C LEU A 12 9.47 -16.55 -25.30
N ALA A 13 10.80 -16.59 -25.34
CA ALA A 13 11.67 -16.12 -24.26
C ALA A 13 11.47 -14.65 -23.82
N ALA A 14 10.89 -13.78 -24.65
CA ALA A 14 10.73 -12.35 -24.36
C ALA A 14 9.69 -12.02 -23.28
N ILE A 15 8.77 -12.94 -22.96
CA ILE A 15 7.72 -12.74 -21.96
C ILE A 15 7.95 -13.52 -20.66
N ASN A 16 9.14 -14.13 -20.53
CA ASN A 16 9.53 -14.91 -19.37
C ASN A 16 10.65 -14.19 -18.62
N HIS A 17 10.50 -14.05 -17.31
CA HIS A 17 11.55 -13.51 -16.44
C HIS A 17 12.10 -14.61 -15.53
N LEU A 18 12.73 -15.61 -16.14
CA LEU A 18 13.29 -16.78 -15.45
C LEU A 18 14.77 -16.55 -15.18
N GLY A 19 15.18 -16.57 -13.91
CA GLY A 19 16.59 -16.42 -13.49
C GLY A 19 17.14 -14.98 -13.53
N GLY A 20 16.29 -13.98 -13.84
CA GLY A 20 16.67 -12.56 -13.79
C GLY A 20 16.67 -11.98 -12.36
N ALA A 21 16.96 -10.69 -12.25
CA ALA A 21 16.89 -9.97 -10.97
C ALA A 21 15.48 -10.08 -10.37
N GLN A 22 15.37 -10.19 -9.05
CA GLN A 22 14.08 -10.29 -8.40
C GLN A 22 13.31 -8.99 -8.60
N LEU A 23 12.20 -9.06 -9.36
CA LEU A 23 11.34 -7.91 -9.62
C LEU A 23 10.36 -7.69 -8.45
N PRO A 24 9.84 -6.46 -8.28
CA PRO A 24 8.79 -6.18 -7.30
C PRO A 24 7.58 -7.11 -7.48
N SER A 25 7.04 -7.57 -6.36
CA SER A 25 5.86 -8.45 -6.37
C SER A 25 4.59 -7.62 -6.38
N LYS A 26 3.74 -7.80 -7.40
CA LYS A 26 2.42 -7.15 -7.46
C LYS A 26 1.57 -7.47 -6.24
N ALA A 27 1.58 -8.71 -5.77
CA ALA A 27 0.85 -9.11 -4.57
C ALA A 27 1.40 -8.45 -3.30
N ALA A 28 2.74 -8.31 -3.18
CA ALA A 28 3.33 -7.63 -2.04
C ALA A 28 3.04 -6.13 -2.04
N VAL A 29 3.06 -5.50 -3.22
CA VAL A 29 2.72 -4.07 -3.36
C VAL A 29 1.25 -3.84 -3.03
N ALA A 30 0.34 -4.71 -3.46
CA ALA A 30 -1.08 -4.63 -3.10
C ALA A 30 -1.30 -4.75 -1.58
N ALA A 31 -0.65 -5.70 -0.93
CA ALA A 31 -0.72 -5.82 0.53
C ALA A 31 -0.15 -4.58 1.24
N ILE A 32 0.96 -4.01 0.74
CA ILE A 32 1.50 -2.75 1.27
C ILE A 32 0.50 -1.60 1.14
N THR A 33 -0.24 -1.50 0.03
CA THR A 33 -1.25 -0.44 -0.13
C THR A 33 -2.43 -0.64 0.82
N GLU A 34 -2.85 -1.87 1.08
CA GLU A 34 -3.87 -2.18 2.08
C GLU A 34 -3.41 -1.80 3.50
N ASP A 35 -2.19 -2.19 3.89
CA ASP A 35 -1.58 -1.83 5.18
C ASP A 35 -1.43 -0.29 5.35
N LEU A 36 -1.16 0.44 4.26
CA LEU A 36 -1.11 1.90 4.28
C LEU A 36 -2.49 2.51 4.51
N LEU A 37 -3.56 1.94 3.92
CA LEU A 37 -4.93 2.38 4.19
C LEU A 37 -5.30 2.13 5.66
N HIS A 38 -4.92 0.98 6.23
CA HIS A 38 -5.11 0.67 7.65
C HIS A 38 -4.41 1.70 8.55
N LEU A 39 -3.19 2.09 8.19
CA LEU A 39 -2.42 3.10 8.91
C LEU A 39 -3.01 4.51 8.80
N LEU A 40 -3.51 4.90 7.63
CA LEU A 40 -4.07 6.23 7.38
C LEU A 40 -5.48 6.39 7.98
N PHE A 41 -6.26 5.31 7.97
CA PHE A 41 -7.66 5.26 8.40
C PHE A 41 -7.88 4.11 9.41
N PRO A 42 -7.26 4.19 10.61
CA PRO A 42 -7.33 3.11 11.59
C PRO A 42 -8.79 2.85 12.01
N GLY A 43 -9.17 1.57 11.97
CA GLY A 43 -10.51 1.10 12.35
C GLY A 43 -11.55 1.07 11.21
N PHE A 44 -11.17 1.43 9.98
CA PHE A 44 -12.10 1.38 8.83
C PHE A 44 -11.96 0.09 8.00
N TYR A 45 -10.75 -0.38 7.76
CA TYR A 45 -10.51 -1.46 6.77
C TYR A 45 -10.17 -2.82 7.40
N ASP A 46 -9.89 -2.83 8.70
CA ASP A 46 -9.27 -3.96 9.40
C ASP A 46 -10.34 -4.83 10.10
N GLY A 47 -11.61 -4.39 10.10
CA GLY A 47 -12.74 -5.07 10.75
C GLY A 47 -12.70 -5.12 12.28
N ASP A 48 -11.53 -4.85 12.88
CA ASP A 48 -11.29 -4.87 14.31
C ASP A 48 -11.52 -3.51 14.97
N HIS A 49 -12.21 -3.51 16.11
CA HIS A 49 -12.41 -2.33 16.93
C HIS A 49 -11.16 -2.09 17.78
N LEU A 50 -10.22 -1.28 17.28
CA LEU A 50 -9.05 -0.88 18.06
C LEU A 50 -9.45 0.11 19.17
N GLU A 51 -9.36 -0.32 20.43
CA GLU A 51 -9.52 0.57 21.58
C GLU A 51 -8.29 1.49 21.74
N GLY A 52 -8.47 2.69 22.28
CA GLY A 52 -7.42 3.72 22.34
C GLY A 52 -6.12 3.30 23.06
N LYS A 53 -6.16 2.32 23.96
CA LYS A 53 -4.98 1.78 24.66
C LYS A 53 -4.15 0.79 23.80
N GLU A 54 -4.79 0.15 22.82
CA GLU A 54 -4.19 -0.87 21.95
C GLU A 54 -3.70 -0.26 20.63
N LEU A 55 -4.21 0.92 20.29
CA LEU A 55 -3.85 1.65 19.07
C LEU A 55 -2.35 1.93 18.97
N GLY A 56 -1.71 2.42 20.05
CA GLY A 56 -0.28 2.76 20.02
C GLY A 56 0.62 1.58 19.63
N PRO A 57 0.53 0.45 20.35
CA PRO A 57 1.25 -0.78 19.98
C PRO A 57 0.91 -1.28 18.57
N ALA A 58 -0.38 -1.36 18.21
CA ALA A 58 -0.80 -1.86 16.90
C ALA A 58 -0.22 -1.03 15.74
N ILE A 59 -0.28 0.30 15.84
CA ILE A 59 0.30 1.20 14.83
C ILE A 59 1.83 1.10 14.78
N THR A 60 2.49 0.86 15.92
CA THR A 60 3.95 0.66 15.95
C THR A 60 4.36 -0.62 15.22
N ASP A 61 3.63 -1.71 15.46
CA ASP A 61 3.87 -2.99 14.80
C ASP A 61 3.60 -2.91 13.29
N LEU A 62 2.49 -2.26 12.91
CA LEU A 62 2.13 -2.02 11.51
C LEU A 62 3.19 -1.18 10.78
N LEU A 63 3.65 -0.09 11.38
CA LEU A 63 4.74 0.73 10.82
C LEU A 63 6.02 -0.07 10.63
N GLY A 64 6.39 -0.91 11.60
CA GLY A 64 7.57 -1.77 11.50
C GLY A 64 7.45 -2.85 10.41
N ALA A 65 6.24 -3.39 10.20
CA ALA A 65 5.96 -4.33 9.12
C ALA A 65 6.01 -3.63 7.75
N LEU A 66 5.36 -2.47 7.62
CA LEU A 66 5.36 -1.63 6.42
C LEU A 66 6.76 -1.22 6.01
N GLU A 67 7.59 -0.75 6.96
CA GLU A 67 8.97 -0.36 6.70
C GLU A 67 9.75 -1.52 6.05
N LYS A 68 9.72 -2.70 6.67
CA LYS A 68 10.40 -3.90 6.14
C LYS A 68 9.89 -4.30 4.77
N ALA A 69 8.57 -4.25 4.55
CA ALA A 69 7.94 -4.61 3.29
C ALA A 69 8.31 -3.63 2.17
N LEU A 70 8.23 -2.34 2.44
CA LEU A 70 8.60 -1.28 1.52
C LEU A 70 10.09 -1.33 1.16
N VAL A 71 10.99 -1.49 2.15
CA VAL A 71 12.44 -1.57 1.89
C VAL A 71 12.74 -2.73 0.94
N ARG A 72 12.11 -3.89 1.17
CA ARG A 72 12.27 -5.07 0.33
C ARG A 72 11.79 -4.83 -1.11
N GLU A 73 10.60 -4.27 -1.32
CA GLU A 73 10.06 -4.08 -2.68
C GLU A 73 10.69 -2.88 -3.43
N ILE A 74 11.02 -1.80 -2.71
CA ILE A 74 11.76 -0.67 -3.28
C ILE A 74 13.19 -1.10 -3.64
N GLY A 75 13.85 -1.89 -2.80
CA GLY A 75 15.18 -2.43 -3.07
C GLY A 75 15.27 -3.25 -4.36
N LYS A 76 14.19 -3.94 -4.74
CA LYS A 76 14.07 -4.65 -6.04
C LYS A 76 13.94 -3.71 -7.24
N SER A 77 13.48 -2.48 -7.00
CA SER A 77 13.26 -1.45 -8.04
C SER A 77 14.46 -0.52 -8.22
N LEU A 78 15.30 -0.40 -7.20
CA LEU A 78 16.44 0.50 -7.22
C LEU A 78 17.67 -0.11 -7.92
N PRO A 79 18.46 0.71 -8.63
CA PRO A 79 19.73 0.27 -9.18
C PRO A 79 20.73 -0.05 -8.04
N LYS A 80 21.59 -1.05 -8.26
CA LYS A 80 22.55 -1.54 -7.26
C LYS A 80 23.64 -0.52 -6.83
N THR A 81 23.76 0.61 -7.52
CA THR A 81 24.87 1.56 -7.38
C THR A 81 24.42 2.94 -6.88
N GLY A 82 23.36 3.02 -6.07
CA GLY A 82 22.72 4.29 -5.73
C GLY A 82 22.14 4.39 -4.32
N GLU A 83 21.00 5.07 -4.23
CA GLU A 83 20.33 5.50 -3.01
C GLU A 83 19.84 4.32 -2.14
N SER A 84 19.89 4.48 -0.81
CA SER A 84 19.39 3.48 0.15
C SER A 84 17.86 3.40 0.12
N ALA A 85 17.33 2.18 -0.04
CA ALA A 85 15.90 1.91 0.04
C ALA A 85 15.36 2.32 1.42
N GLU A 86 16.10 2.02 2.48
CA GLU A 86 15.80 2.39 3.87
C GLU A 86 15.61 3.91 4.03
N ALA A 87 16.54 4.70 3.50
CA ALA A 87 16.45 6.16 3.57
C ALA A 87 15.19 6.70 2.86
N LYS A 88 14.84 6.14 1.69
CA LYS A 88 13.62 6.53 0.96
C LYS A 88 12.36 6.12 1.69
N VAL A 89 12.32 4.91 2.24
CA VAL A 89 11.18 4.41 3.02
C VAL A 89 10.96 5.25 4.26
N LEU A 90 12.03 5.52 5.02
CA LEU A 90 11.94 6.35 6.21
C LEU A 90 11.41 7.75 5.87
N ALA A 91 11.97 8.39 4.84
CA ALA A 91 11.49 9.69 4.36
C ALA A 91 10.02 9.67 3.90
N PHE A 92 9.57 8.58 3.27
CA PHE A 92 8.17 8.38 2.90
C PHE A 92 7.26 8.25 4.13
N LEU A 93 7.61 7.37 5.08
CA LEU A 93 6.81 7.14 6.29
C LEU A 93 6.69 8.42 7.15
N HIS A 94 7.75 9.23 7.24
CA HIS A 94 7.71 10.53 7.93
C HIS A 94 6.71 11.53 7.33
N ARG A 95 6.32 11.37 6.06
CA ARG A 95 5.34 12.24 5.39
C ARG A 95 3.89 11.80 5.61
N LEU A 96 3.64 10.57 6.06
CA LEU A 96 2.30 10.02 6.20
C LEU A 96 1.37 10.85 7.11
N PRO A 97 1.81 11.42 8.24
CA PRO A 97 0.94 12.31 9.02
C PRO A 97 0.45 13.53 8.23
N GLY A 98 1.31 14.08 7.36
CA GLY A 98 0.94 15.18 6.46
C GLY A 98 -0.02 14.74 5.36
N VAL A 99 0.20 13.56 4.77
CA VAL A 99 -0.72 12.96 3.78
C VAL A 99 -2.09 12.73 4.41
N ARG A 100 -2.15 12.18 5.62
CA ARG A 100 -3.40 11.97 6.36
C ARG A 100 -4.17 13.28 6.60
N ALA A 101 -3.47 14.39 6.85
CA ALA A 101 -4.11 15.70 6.98
C ALA A 101 -4.72 16.17 5.65
N ILE A 102 -4.08 15.89 4.52
CA ILE A 102 -4.62 16.19 3.17
C ILE A 102 -5.84 15.31 2.89
N LEU A 103 -5.75 14.00 3.12
CA LEU A 103 -6.85 13.06 2.91
C LEU A 103 -8.10 13.41 3.72
N LYS A 104 -7.92 13.99 4.92
CA LYS A 104 -9.04 14.55 5.68
C LYS A 104 -9.80 15.62 4.89
N THR A 105 -9.10 16.48 4.17
CA THR A 105 -9.71 17.53 3.34
C THR A 105 -10.42 16.95 2.13
N ASP A 106 -9.93 15.85 1.55
CA ASP A 106 -10.59 15.14 0.46
C ASP A 106 -11.92 14.53 0.93
N VAL A 107 -11.94 13.92 2.13
CA VAL A 107 -13.17 13.41 2.75
C VAL A 107 -14.16 14.54 3.05
N GLU A 108 -13.71 15.68 3.57
CA GLU A 108 -14.56 16.87 3.79
C GLU A 108 -15.14 17.42 2.49
N ALA A 109 -14.35 17.41 1.42
CA ALA A 109 -14.79 17.84 0.10
C ALA A 109 -15.89 16.92 -0.44
N VAL A 110 -15.75 15.60 -0.27
CA VAL A 110 -16.80 14.64 -0.64
C VAL A 110 -18.07 14.85 0.20
N MET A 111 -17.96 14.98 1.53
CA MET A 111 -19.10 15.26 2.41
C MET A 111 -19.86 16.54 2.02
N THR A 112 -19.15 17.57 1.54
CA THR A 112 -19.75 18.85 1.16
C THR A 112 -20.28 18.83 -0.29
N GLY A 113 -19.60 18.09 -1.16
CA GLY A 113 -19.86 18.08 -2.60
C GLY A 113 -20.93 17.09 -3.06
N ASP A 114 -21.18 16.03 -2.29
CA ASP A 114 -22.19 15.02 -2.59
C ASP A 114 -23.36 15.06 -1.59
N PRO A 115 -24.54 15.59 -1.98
CA PRO A 115 -25.72 15.60 -1.13
C PRO A 115 -26.22 14.21 -0.69
N ALA A 116 -25.77 13.13 -1.35
CA ALA A 116 -26.12 11.75 -0.98
C ALA A 116 -25.19 11.16 0.07
N ALA A 117 -24.02 11.77 0.33
CA ALA A 117 -23.10 11.32 1.38
C ALA A 117 -23.69 11.61 2.77
N ARG A 118 -23.85 10.57 3.59
CA ARG A 118 -24.52 10.69 4.89
C ARG A 118 -23.56 10.88 6.05
N ASN A 119 -22.37 10.27 5.97
CA ASN A 119 -21.35 10.34 7.01
C ASN A 119 -19.98 9.91 6.47
N VAL A 120 -18.95 10.12 7.30
CA VAL A 120 -17.54 9.82 6.96
C VAL A 120 -17.31 8.32 6.83
N GLU A 121 -17.98 7.50 7.64
CA GLU A 121 -17.87 6.05 7.60
C GLU A 121 -18.32 5.50 6.25
N GLU A 122 -19.43 5.98 5.72
CA GLU A 122 -19.93 5.62 4.39
C GLU A 122 -18.93 6.03 3.30
N ILE A 123 -18.33 7.21 3.39
CA ILE A 123 -17.34 7.66 2.42
C ILE A 123 -16.12 6.74 2.43
N LEU A 124 -15.52 6.50 3.60
CA LEU A 124 -14.30 5.71 3.68
C LEU A 124 -14.52 4.24 3.27
N LEU A 125 -15.69 3.67 3.58
CA LEU A 125 -15.98 2.26 3.30
C LEU A 125 -16.53 2.00 1.89
N ALA A 126 -17.20 2.97 1.27
CA ALA A 126 -17.99 2.72 0.06
C ALA A 126 -17.65 3.62 -1.13
N TYR A 127 -16.84 4.68 -0.97
CA TYR A 127 -16.52 5.58 -2.06
C TYR A 127 -15.16 5.19 -2.68
N PRO A 128 -15.14 4.48 -3.82
CA PRO A 128 -13.89 4.04 -4.44
C PRO A 128 -13.02 5.22 -4.92
N GLY A 129 -13.61 6.41 -5.07
CA GLY A 129 -12.86 7.62 -5.42
C GLY A 129 -11.92 8.07 -4.31
N VAL A 130 -12.30 7.92 -3.03
CA VAL A 130 -11.43 8.27 -1.90
C VAL A 130 -10.31 7.25 -1.76
N GLU A 131 -10.63 5.95 -1.88
CA GLU A 131 -9.64 4.88 -1.89
C GLU A 131 -8.62 5.04 -3.04
N ALA A 132 -9.06 5.47 -4.22
CA ALA A 132 -8.17 5.68 -5.35
C ALA A 132 -7.25 6.90 -5.21
N ILE A 133 -7.62 7.89 -4.39
CA ILE A 133 -6.80 9.09 -4.11
C ILE A 133 -5.79 8.81 -3.00
N ALA A 134 -6.18 8.02 -2.00
CA ALA A 134 -5.35 7.61 -0.87
C ALA A 134 -4.15 6.75 -1.29
#